data_AF-A0A6C0IVF5-F1
#
_entry.id   AF-A0A6C0IVF5-F1
#
_cell.length_a   1.000
_cell.length_b   1.000
_cell.length_c   1.000
_cell.angle_alpha   90.00
_cell.angle_beta   90.00
_cell.angle_gamma   90.00
#
_symmetry.space_group_name_H-M   'P 1'
#
loop_
_entity.id
_entity.type
_entity.pdbx_description
1 polymer ?
#
loop_
_entity_poly.entity_id
_entity_poly.type
_entity_poly.pdbx_seq_one_letter_code
_entity_poly.pdbx_strand_id
1 'polypeptide(L)'
;MNYGFIITRHVNSEETNRYWNQSVKLLKVYYPNRKVIIIDDNSKQQYVKADCNYDNVTIIQSEYHGRGELLPYIYYLRYKWFPNAVILHDSVFVHRHIPFELTKHPVMPLWHHPYDKENAVNVYRLVSCLTNNYYIRKKLLNNEQFVTLGMNSDAFNLCFGAQAFVSLTFLEHIEKKYRLTNLIPAIINRSDRCSFERVIGLIFNEEYIKMRSIKMVSLFGRIHNFPHAFKYNYKQYKADLSNRLLPSMFVKVWTGR
;
A
#
# COMPACT_ATOMS: atom_id res chain seq x y z
N MET A 1 7.98 18.44 8.49
CA MET A 1 7.23 18.24 7.22
C MET A 1 5.75 18.00 7.52
N ASN A 2 4.83 18.46 6.68
CA ASN A 2 3.40 18.13 6.80
C ASN A 2 3.08 16.81 6.08
N TYR A 3 2.18 15.99 6.64
CA TYR A 3 1.71 14.75 6.05
C TYR A 3 0.26 14.44 6.45
N GLY A 4 -0.38 13.55 5.70
CA GLY A 4 -1.65 12.95 6.07
C GLY A 4 -1.73 11.48 5.66
N PHE A 5 -2.87 10.85 5.96
CA PHE A 5 -3.11 9.45 5.64
C PHE A 5 -4.07 9.32 4.46
N ILE A 6 -3.84 8.29 3.65
CA ILE A 6 -4.77 7.88 2.59
C ILE A 6 -5.11 6.42 2.84
N ILE A 7 -6.40 6.11 2.95
CA ILE A 7 -6.90 4.77 3.20
C ILE A 7 -7.77 4.35 2.04
N THR A 8 -7.50 3.19 1.45
CA THR A 8 -8.48 2.54 0.57
C THR A 8 -9.44 1.73 1.40
N ARG A 9 -10.74 1.93 1.19
CA ARG A 9 -11.83 1.20 1.86
C ARG A 9 -12.64 0.41 0.83
N HIS A 10 -12.96 -0.84 1.15
CA HIS A 10 -13.98 -1.61 0.44
C HIS A 10 -14.81 -2.42 1.44
N VAL A 11 -15.99 -1.89 1.79
CA VAL A 11 -16.93 -2.51 2.74
C VAL A 11 -17.91 -3.39 1.99
N ASN A 12 -17.94 -4.68 2.28
CA ASN A 12 -18.86 -5.64 1.67
C ASN A 12 -19.61 -6.54 2.66
N SER A 13 -19.36 -6.36 3.97
CA SER A 13 -20.05 -7.01 5.08
C SER A 13 -19.90 -6.17 6.37
N GLU A 14 -20.68 -6.49 7.40
CA GLU A 14 -20.53 -5.93 8.75
C GLU A 14 -19.11 -6.08 9.31
N GLU A 15 -18.46 -7.22 9.05
CA GLU A 15 -17.09 -7.46 9.50
C GLU A 15 -16.13 -6.47 8.85
N THR A 16 -16.27 -6.25 7.54
CA THR A 16 -15.44 -5.29 6.80
C THR A 16 -15.69 -3.84 7.23
N ASN A 17 -16.92 -3.54 7.65
CA ASN A 17 -17.29 -2.24 8.20
C ASN A 17 -16.52 -1.97 9.51
N ARG A 18 -16.29 -3.00 10.33
CA ARG A 18 -15.50 -2.87 11.56
C ARG A 18 -14.03 -2.56 11.28
N TYR A 19 -13.48 -2.96 10.14
CA TYR A 19 -12.06 -2.78 9.84
C TYR A 19 -11.72 -1.32 9.63
N TRP A 20 -12.40 -0.66 8.69
CA TRP A 20 -12.10 0.74 8.40
C TRP A 20 -12.44 1.65 9.59
N ASN A 21 -13.53 1.38 10.32
CA ASN A 21 -13.87 2.12 11.54
C ASN A 21 -12.76 1.98 12.60
N GLN A 22 -12.29 0.76 12.86
CA GLN A 22 -11.21 0.53 13.81
C GLN A 22 -9.90 1.19 13.34
N SER A 23 -9.58 1.13 12.05
CA SER A 23 -8.39 1.77 11.48
C SER A 23 -8.44 3.30 11.66
N VAL A 24 -9.55 3.93 11.27
CA VAL A 24 -9.74 5.38 11.41
C VAL A 24 -9.73 5.79 12.87
N LYS A 25 -10.45 5.08 13.75
CA LYS A 25 -10.45 5.35 15.20
C LYS A 25 -9.03 5.39 15.77
N LEU A 26 -8.21 4.40 15.43
CA LEU A 26 -6.83 4.34 15.89
C LEU A 26 -5.96 5.46 15.32
N LEU A 27 -6.13 5.81 14.05
CA LEU A 27 -5.46 6.99 13.47
C LEU A 27 -5.87 8.27 14.18
N LYS A 28 -7.13 8.42 14.59
CA LYS A 28 -7.58 9.59 15.34
C LYS A 28 -7.04 9.61 16.78
N VAL A 29 -6.80 8.46 17.38
CA VAL A 29 -6.14 8.37 18.71
C VAL A 29 -4.67 8.76 18.62
N TYR A 30 -3.91 8.18 17.69
CA TYR A 30 -2.45 8.38 17.62
C TYR A 30 -2.03 9.58 16.78
N TYR A 31 -2.90 10.07 15.89
CA TYR A 31 -2.63 11.19 14.98
C TYR A 31 -3.85 12.15 14.91
N PRO A 32 -4.29 12.71 16.06
CA PRO A 32 -5.57 13.42 16.17
C PRO A 32 -5.70 14.60 15.21
N ASN A 33 -4.59 15.27 14.90
CA ASN A 33 -4.57 16.47 14.05
C ASN A 33 -4.25 16.17 12.58
N ARG A 34 -3.99 14.90 12.20
CA ARG A 34 -3.62 14.56 10.82
C ARG A 34 -4.87 14.33 9.98
N LYS A 35 -4.90 14.94 8.80
CA LYS A 35 -5.96 14.71 7.80
C LYS A 35 -5.92 13.25 7.35
N VAL A 36 -7.07 12.62 7.29
CA VAL A 36 -7.25 11.26 6.76
C VAL A 36 -8.17 11.36 5.57
N ILE A 37 -7.71 10.88 4.42
CA ILE A 37 -8.51 10.73 3.23
C ILE A 37 -8.88 9.26 3.07
N ILE A 38 -10.16 8.96 2.92
CA ILE A 38 -10.65 7.63 2.65
C ILE A 38 -11.15 7.60 1.20
N ILE A 39 -10.58 6.72 0.40
CA ILE A 39 -11.05 6.46 -0.96
C ILE A 39 -11.89 5.19 -0.92
N ASP A 40 -13.18 5.34 -1.20
CA ASP A 40 -14.14 4.24 -1.23
C ASP A 40 -14.11 3.54 -2.59
N ASP A 41 -13.59 2.31 -2.61
CA ASP A 41 -13.51 1.44 -3.78
C ASP A 41 -14.79 0.62 -3.94
N ASN A 42 -15.92 1.29 -4.17
CA ASN A 42 -17.23 0.68 -4.42
C ASN A 42 -17.74 -0.22 -3.29
N SER A 43 -17.80 0.32 -2.07
CA SER A 43 -18.42 -0.33 -0.92
C SER A 43 -19.92 -0.57 -1.13
N LYS A 44 -20.43 -1.67 -0.59
CA LYS A 44 -21.86 -1.94 -0.43
C LYS A 44 -22.42 -1.04 0.67
N GLN A 45 -23.06 0.06 0.27
CA GLN A 45 -23.50 1.13 1.18
C GLN A 45 -24.42 0.64 2.32
N GLN A 46 -25.18 -0.44 2.12
CA GLN A 46 -26.01 -1.05 3.17
C GLN A 46 -25.23 -1.52 4.41
N TYR A 47 -23.93 -1.79 4.28
CA TYR A 47 -23.05 -2.17 5.39
C TYR A 47 -22.18 -1.01 5.88
N VAL A 48 -22.16 0.13 5.17
CA VAL A 48 -21.30 1.26 5.52
C VAL A 48 -21.97 2.03 6.65
N LYS A 49 -21.43 1.86 7.85
CA LYS A 49 -21.88 2.56 9.06
C LYS A 49 -20.68 3.10 9.81
N ALA A 50 -20.56 4.43 9.88
CA ALA A 50 -19.52 5.08 10.66
C ALA A 50 -19.82 4.95 12.16
N ASP A 51 -18.82 4.55 12.94
CA ASP A 51 -18.93 4.51 14.40
C ASP A 51 -18.90 5.94 15.00
N CYS A 52 -18.16 6.85 14.36
CA CYS A 52 -17.98 8.24 14.77
C CYS A 52 -17.79 9.14 13.54
N ASN A 53 -18.20 10.41 13.66
CA ASN A 53 -17.85 11.46 12.71
C ASN A 53 -16.59 12.18 13.20
N TYR A 54 -15.62 12.38 12.31
CA TYR A 54 -14.36 13.04 12.61
C TYR A 54 -14.14 14.19 11.62
N ASP A 55 -13.94 15.42 12.12
CA ASP A 55 -13.87 16.64 11.30
C ASP A 55 -12.73 16.63 10.26
N ASN A 56 -11.65 15.90 10.55
CA ASN A 56 -10.48 15.79 9.69
C ASN A 56 -10.41 14.47 8.90
N VAL A 57 -11.56 13.85 8.67
CA VAL A 57 -11.74 12.71 7.76
C VAL A 57 -12.52 13.15 6.54
N THR A 58 -11.96 12.95 5.35
CA THR A 58 -12.66 13.19 4.08
C THR A 58 -12.85 11.86 3.38
N ILE A 59 -14.08 11.55 2.98
CA ILE A 59 -14.41 10.34 2.21
C ILE A 59 -14.66 10.75 0.76
N ILE A 60 -14.06 10.02 -0.18
CA ILE A 60 -14.22 10.23 -1.62
C ILE A 60 -14.72 8.93 -2.22
N GLN A 61 -15.81 8.99 -2.97
CA GLN A 61 -16.28 7.86 -3.75
C GLN A 61 -15.41 7.72 -5.00
N SER A 62 -14.77 6.56 -5.17
CA SER A 62 -13.96 6.32 -6.36
C SER A 62 -14.84 6.17 -7.58
N GLU A 63 -14.51 6.88 -8.66
CA GLU A 63 -15.07 6.62 -10.00
C GLU A 63 -14.42 5.42 -10.71
N TYR A 64 -13.34 4.85 -10.15
CA TYR A 64 -12.61 3.72 -10.73
C TYR A 64 -12.71 2.49 -9.81
N HIS A 65 -13.82 1.77 -9.91
CA HIS A 65 -14.12 0.62 -9.04
C HIS A 65 -13.17 -0.56 -9.26
N GLY A 66 -12.82 -1.29 -8.21
CA GLY A 66 -11.98 -2.50 -8.27
C GLY A 66 -10.49 -2.22 -8.46
N ARG A 67 -10.01 -1.01 -8.12
CA ARG A 67 -8.60 -0.58 -8.30
C ARG A 67 -7.90 -0.27 -6.98
N GLY A 68 -8.42 -0.77 -5.87
CA GLY A 68 -8.03 -0.45 -4.50
C GLY A 68 -6.58 0.00 -4.25
N GLU A 69 -5.58 -0.82 -4.61
CA GLU A 69 -4.16 -0.54 -4.38
C GLU A 69 -3.62 0.61 -5.23
N LEU A 70 -4.15 0.82 -6.44
CA LEU A 70 -3.79 1.92 -7.34
C LEU A 70 -4.42 3.26 -6.90
N LEU A 71 -5.66 3.22 -6.38
CA LEU A 71 -6.46 4.42 -6.10
C LEU A 71 -5.76 5.50 -5.24
N PRO A 72 -5.06 5.16 -4.14
CA PRO A 72 -4.34 6.14 -3.33
C PRO A 72 -3.38 6.99 -4.16
N TYR A 73 -2.66 6.38 -5.10
CA TYR A 73 -1.69 7.07 -5.93
C TYR A 73 -2.37 8.01 -6.94
N ILE A 74 -3.43 7.54 -7.59
CA ILE A 74 -4.16 8.32 -8.59
C ILE A 74 -4.84 9.54 -7.97
N TYR A 75 -5.55 9.34 -6.86
CA TYR A 75 -6.26 10.44 -6.22
C TYR A 75 -5.28 11.38 -5.52
N TYR A 76 -4.16 10.89 -4.99
CA TYR A 76 -3.15 11.76 -4.41
C TYR A 76 -2.50 12.68 -5.45
N LEU A 77 -2.16 12.15 -6.63
CA LEU A 77 -1.68 12.94 -7.77
C LEU A 77 -2.70 14.00 -8.22
N ARG A 78 -3.99 13.64 -8.23
CA ARG A 78 -5.08 14.53 -8.65
C ARG A 78 -5.29 15.68 -7.68
N TYR A 79 -5.39 15.39 -6.39
CA TYR A 79 -5.86 16.36 -5.40
C TYR A 79 -4.75 16.99 -4.54
N LYS A 80 -3.58 16.35 -4.46
CA LYS A 80 -2.38 16.92 -3.81
C LYS A 80 -2.62 17.43 -2.38
N TRP A 81 -3.39 16.69 -1.59
CA TRP A 81 -3.90 17.15 -0.29
C TRP A 81 -2.84 17.60 0.72
N PHE A 82 -1.63 17.07 0.63
CA PHE A 82 -0.53 17.34 1.53
C PHE A 82 0.82 17.03 0.84
N PRO A 83 1.96 17.49 1.37
CA PRO A 83 3.28 17.21 0.79
C PRO A 83 3.73 15.75 0.91
N ASN A 84 3.24 15.01 1.91
CA ASN A 84 3.59 13.60 2.12
C ASN A 84 2.37 12.77 2.55
N ALA A 85 2.25 11.55 2.03
CA ALA A 85 1.19 10.61 2.35
C ALA A 85 1.72 9.41 3.12
N VAL A 86 0.92 8.86 4.02
CA VAL A 86 1.02 7.47 4.47
C VAL A 86 -0.17 6.71 3.90
N ILE A 87 0.09 5.80 2.96
CA ILE A 87 -0.93 4.99 2.28
C ILE A 87 -1.15 3.69 3.04
N LEU A 88 -2.40 3.44 3.43
CA LEU A 88 -2.82 2.30 4.23
C LEU A 88 -4.01 1.57 3.60
N HIS A 89 -4.12 0.27 3.89
CA HIS A 89 -5.38 -0.44 3.73
C HIS A 89 -6.26 -0.21 4.97
N ASP A 90 -7.58 -0.30 4.79
CA ASP A 90 -8.57 -0.29 5.87
C ASP A 90 -8.39 -1.39 6.94
N SER A 91 -7.58 -2.40 6.64
CA SER A 91 -7.24 -3.55 7.48
C SER A 91 -5.92 -3.38 8.26
N VAL A 92 -5.36 -2.17 8.30
CA VAL A 92 -4.18 -1.84 9.12
C VAL A 92 -4.57 -1.00 10.33
N PHE A 93 -4.15 -1.46 11.50
CA PHE A 93 -4.46 -0.90 12.81
C PHE A 93 -3.20 -0.36 13.47
N VAL A 94 -3.20 0.93 13.80
CA VAL A 94 -2.04 1.62 14.36
C VAL A 94 -2.15 1.71 15.88
N HIS A 95 -1.24 1.09 16.60
CA HIS A 95 -1.19 1.04 18.06
C HIS A 95 -0.08 1.88 18.67
N ARG A 96 0.70 2.59 17.84
CA ARG A 96 1.71 3.54 18.31
C ARG A 96 1.95 4.64 17.28
N HIS A 97 2.23 5.84 17.77
CA HIS A 97 2.69 6.94 16.93
C HIS A 97 4.07 6.64 16.33
N ILE A 98 4.22 6.89 15.03
CA ILE A 98 5.47 6.91 14.28
C ILE A 98 5.66 8.33 13.79
N PRO A 99 6.81 8.97 14.09
CA PRO A 99 7.06 10.36 13.72
C PRO A 99 7.43 10.48 12.24
N PHE A 100 6.48 10.25 11.34
CA PHE A 100 6.68 10.35 9.89
C PHE A 100 7.16 11.75 9.46
N GLU A 101 6.88 12.79 10.24
CA GLU A 101 7.37 14.15 10.00
C GLU A 101 8.90 14.30 10.07
N LEU A 102 9.59 13.32 10.68
CA LEU A 102 11.06 13.28 10.81
C LEU A 102 11.74 12.48 9.67
N THR A 103 10.97 11.78 8.84
CA THR A 103 11.55 11.02 7.73
C THR A 103 12.14 11.94 6.67
N LYS A 104 13.32 11.59 6.16
CA LYS A 104 13.98 12.29 5.04
C LYS A 104 13.87 11.50 3.74
N HIS A 105 13.17 10.37 3.76
CA HIS A 105 13.04 9.48 2.61
C HIS A 105 11.85 9.90 1.77
N PRO A 106 12.00 10.06 0.44
CA PRO A 106 10.90 10.43 -0.44
C PRO A 106 9.86 9.31 -0.58
N VAL A 107 10.24 8.07 -0.28
CA VAL A 107 9.38 6.89 -0.26
C VAL A 107 9.91 5.88 0.76
N MET A 108 9.00 5.17 1.42
CA MET A 108 9.30 4.06 2.34
C MET A 108 8.12 3.08 2.37
N PRO A 109 8.22 1.89 1.77
CA PRO A 109 7.23 0.84 1.94
C PRO A 109 7.01 0.53 3.43
N LEU A 110 5.78 0.23 3.82
CA LEU A 110 5.49 -0.18 5.20
C LEU A 110 6.02 -1.59 5.44
N TRP A 111 5.71 -2.51 4.53
CA TRP A 111 6.28 -3.85 4.48
C TRP A 111 6.81 -4.15 3.09
N HIS A 112 7.78 -5.04 3.02
CA HIS A 112 8.26 -5.58 1.75
C HIS A 112 8.10 -7.09 1.66
N HIS A 113 8.21 -7.60 0.45
CA HIS A 113 8.47 -9.01 0.17
C HIS A 113 9.50 -9.13 -0.94
N PRO A 114 10.31 -10.21 -0.97
CA PRO A 114 11.19 -10.45 -2.11
C PRO A 114 10.36 -10.68 -3.38
N TYR A 115 10.94 -10.39 -4.54
CA TYR A 115 10.33 -10.76 -5.81
C TYR A 115 10.08 -12.28 -5.86
N ASP A 116 8.82 -12.66 -6.12
CA ASP A 116 8.33 -14.04 -6.01
C ASP A 116 7.93 -14.65 -7.37
N LYS A 117 8.06 -13.87 -8.47
CA LYS A 117 7.64 -14.25 -9.83
C LYS A 117 6.15 -14.60 -9.98
N GLU A 118 5.34 -14.39 -8.96
CA GLU A 118 3.91 -14.63 -9.07
C GLU A 118 3.28 -13.61 -10.03
N ASN A 119 2.29 -14.08 -10.80
CA ASN A 119 1.59 -13.27 -11.79
C ASN A 119 2.51 -12.58 -12.82
N ALA A 120 3.69 -13.16 -13.14
CA ALA A 120 4.69 -12.54 -14.02
C ALA A 120 4.11 -12.03 -15.35
N VAL A 121 3.24 -12.82 -16.01
CA VAL A 121 2.55 -12.43 -17.24
C VAL A 121 1.71 -11.16 -17.04
N ASN A 122 0.98 -11.08 -15.92
CA ASN A 122 0.15 -9.94 -15.61
C ASN A 122 0.97 -8.70 -15.20
N VAL A 123 2.06 -8.90 -14.44
CA VAL A 123 3.03 -7.85 -14.14
C VAL A 123 3.60 -7.28 -15.44
N TYR A 124 4.01 -8.13 -16.38
CA TYR A 124 4.53 -7.69 -17.67
C TYR A 124 3.49 -6.93 -18.51
N ARG A 125 2.23 -7.40 -18.49
CA ARG A 125 1.10 -6.70 -19.11
C ARG A 125 0.93 -5.30 -18.53
N LEU A 126 0.92 -5.14 -17.21
CA LEU A 126 0.79 -3.84 -16.56
C LEU A 126 2.00 -2.93 -16.84
N VAL A 127 3.23 -3.45 -16.77
CA VAL A 127 4.44 -2.68 -17.10
C VAL A 127 4.41 -2.18 -18.55
N SER A 128 3.83 -2.96 -19.47
CA SER A 128 3.71 -2.57 -20.88
C SER A 128 2.76 -1.37 -21.09
N CYS A 129 1.87 -1.08 -20.13
CA CYS A 129 1.02 0.11 -20.15
C CYS A 129 1.74 1.40 -19.68
N LEU A 130 2.88 1.27 -18.99
CA LEU A 130 3.66 2.41 -18.50
C LEU A 130 4.49 3.06 -19.61
N THR A 131 4.77 4.35 -19.50
CA THR A 131 5.81 5.01 -20.31
C THR A 131 7.21 4.71 -19.76
N ASN A 132 8.25 4.82 -20.58
CA ASN A 132 9.65 4.61 -20.17
C ASN A 132 9.91 3.27 -19.42
N ASN A 133 9.18 2.23 -19.82
CA ASN A 133 9.16 0.94 -19.13
C ASN A 133 10.32 0.01 -19.47
N TYR A 134 11.21 0.40 -20.40
CA TYR A 134 12.28 -0.45 -20.93
C TYR A 134 13.16 -1.07 -19.83
N TYR A 135 13.66 -0.26 -18.89
CA TYR A 135 14.53 -0.75 -17.82
C TYR A 135 13.80 -1.69 -16.85
N ILE A 136 12.53 -1.41 -16.55
CA ILE A 136 11.69 -2.28 -15.71
C ILE A 136 11.46 -3.62 -16.40
N ARG A 137 11.10 -3.61 -17.70
CA ARG A 137 10.93 -4.84 -18.51
C ARG A 137 12.22 -5.63 -18.60
N LYS A 138 13.35 -4.99 -18.88
CA LYS A 138 14.67 -5.63 -18.93
C LYS A 138 15.00 -6.30 -17.60
N LYS A 139 14.72 -5.65 -16.47
CA LYS A 139 14.96 -6.21 -15.13
C LYS A 139 14.10 -7.44 -14.85
N LEU A 140 12.83 -7.43 -15.29
CA LEU A 140 11.94 -8.59 -15.21
C LEU A 140 12.48 -9.77 -16.03
N LEU A 141 12.84 -9.55 -17.30
CA LEU A 141 13.35 -10.59 -18.21
C LEU A 141 14.70 -11.17 -17.76
N ASN A 142 15.63 -10.33 -17.29
CA ASN A 142 16.93 -10.79 -16.83
C ASN A 142 16.77 -11.71 -15.59
N ASN A 143 15.87 -11.39 -14.66
CA ASN A 143 15.59 -12.24 -13.50
C ASN A 143 14.91 -13.58 -13.87
N GLU A 144 14.34 -13.71 -15.07
CA GLU A 144 13.91 -15.01 -15.59
C GLU A 144 15.11 -15.86 -16.03
N GLN A 145 16.08 -15.27 -16.73
CA GLN A 145 17.23 -15.99 -17.29
C GLN A 145 18.28 -16.41 -16.25
N PHE A 146 18.57 -15.58 -15.24
CA PHE A 146 19.63 -15.86 -14.26
C PHE A 146 19.30 -16.98 -13.25
N VAL A 147 18.02 -17.25 -12.99
CA VAL A 147 17.61 -18.34 -12.09
C VAL A 147 17.86 -19.72 -12.70
N THR A 148 17.83 -19.84 -14.03
CA THR A 148 18.14 -21.09 -14.75
C THR A 148 19.61 -21.52 -14.56
N LEU A 149 20.49 -20.60 -14.15
CA LEU A 149 21.93 -20.83 -13.96
C LEU A 149 22.36 -20.86 -12.48
N GLY A 150 21.42 -20.84 -11.53
CA GLY A 150 21.72 -20.96 -10.09
C GLY A 150 22.47 -19.77 -9.47
N MET A 151 22.66 -18.68 -10.21
CA MET A 151 23.27 -17.44 -9.71
C MET A 151 22.18 -16.51 -9.19
N ASN A 152 22.26 -16.15 -7.91
CA ASN A 152 21.27 -15.31 -7.23
C ASN A 152 21.27 -13.92 -7.88
N SER A 153 20.29 -13.69 -8.76
CA SER A 153 20.08 -12.43 -9.47
C SER A 153 19.63 -11.33 -8.51
N ASP A 154 19.88 -10.07 -8.88
CA ASP A 154 19.51 -8.86 -8.14
C ASP A 154 18.19 -9.00 -7.36
N ALA A 155 18.27 -9.36 -6.08
CA ALA A 155 17.11 -9.55 -5.24
C ALA A 155 16.53 -8.17 -4.88
N PHE A 156 15.54 -7.71 -5.64
CA PHE A 156 14.79 -6.51 -5.29
C PHE A 156 13.58 -6.85 -4.43
N ASN A 157 13.24 -5.91 -3.55
CA ASN A 157 12.15 -6.04 -2.61
C ASN A 157 10.96 -5.21 -3.08
N LEU A 158 9.77 -5.77 -3.02
CA LEU A 158 8.54 -5.16 -3.50
C LEU A 158 7.79 -4.42 -2.39
N CYS A 159 6.71 -3.72 -2.74
CA CYS A 159 5.90 -2.94 -1.83
C CYS A 159 4.60 -3.69 -1.50
N PHE A 160 4.56 -4.38 -0.35
CA PHE A 160 3.41 -5.21 -0.01
C PHE A 160 2.14 -4.36 0.18
N GLY A 161 1.05 -4.75 -0.50
CA GLY A 161 -0.21 -4.00 -0.55
C GLY A 161 -0.08 -2.61 -1.17
N ALA A 162 1.02 -2.31 -1.87
CA ALA A 162 1.34 -0.94 -2.30
C ALA A 162 1.22 0.08 -1.14
N GLN A 163 1.46 -0.35 0.11
CA GLN A 163 1.34 0.48 1.30
C GLN A 163 2.68 1.14 1.61
N ALA A 164 2.74 2.47 1.59
CA ALA A 164 3.99 3.20 1.77
C ALA A 164 3.78 4.59 2.36
N PHE A 165 4.82 5.11 3.01
CA PHE A 165 5.03 6.55 3.06
C PHE A 165 5.54 7.03 1.70
N VAL A 166 5.01 8.13 1.17
CA VAL A 166 5.44 8.71 -0.10
C VAL A 166 5.29 10.23 -0.13
N SER A 167 6.34 10.93 -0.56
CA SER A 167 6.30 12.37 -0.83
C SER A 167 5.60 12.65 -2.15
N LEU A 168 4.83 13.74 -2.21
CA LEU A 168 4.11 14.14 -3.42
C LEU A 168 5.05 14.40 -4.58
N THR A 169 6.17 15.10 -4.32
CA THR A 169 7.17 15.42 -5.35
C THR A 169 7.77 14.18 -6.00
N PHE A 170 8.03 13.13 -5.21
CA PHE A 170 8.51 11.85 -5.73
C PHE A 170 7.44 11.13 -6.54
N LEU A 171 6.18 11.16 -6.09
CA LEU A 171 5.08 10.55 -6.84
C LEU A 171 4.81 11.29 -8.16
N GLU A 172 4.90 12.62 -8.18
CA GLU A 172 4.81 13.43 -9.40
C GLU A 172 5.95 13.12 -10.38
N HIS A 173 7.17 12.88 -9.87
CA HIS A 173 8.29 12.41 -10.70
C HIS A 173 7.99 11.04 -11.32
N ILE A 174 7.47 10.10 -10.53
CA ILE A 174 7.04 8.79 -11.03
C ILE A 174 5.95 8.95 -12.09
N GLU A 175 4.93 9.78 -11.86
CA GLU A 175 3.88 10.03 -12.85
C GLU A 175 4.42 10.62 -14.14
N LYS A 176 5.33 11.61 -14.06
CA LYS A 176 5.96 12.21 -15.22
C LYS A 176 6.75 11.19 -16.04
N LYS A 177 7.48 10.29 -15.37
CA LYS A 177 8.34 9.31 -16.02
C LYS A 177 7.58 8.09 -16.55
N TYR A 178 6.66 7.54 -15.76
CA TYR A 178 6.02 6.25 -16.02
C TYR A 178 4.54 6.34 -16.39
N ARG A 179 3.89 7.49 -16.20
CA ARG A 179 2.45 7.68 -16.41
C ARG A 179 1.63 6.59 -15.71
N LEU A 180 1.67 6.56 -14.38
CA LEU A 180 0.90 5.60 -13.57
C LEU A 180 -0.60 5.65 -13.88
N THR A 181 -1.10 6.82 -14.29
CA THR A 181 -2.49 7.01 -14.76
C THR A 181 -2.87 6.07 -15.92
N ASN A 182 -1.93 5.60 -16.75
CA ASN A 182 -2.19 4.61 -17.79
C ASN A 182 -2.65 3.25 -17.25
N LEU A 183 -2.43 2.98 -15.95
CA LEU A 183 -2.85 1.72 -15.32
C LEU A 183 -4.34 1.70 -14.95
N ILE A 184 -5.03 2.83 -14.96
CA ILE A 184 -6.47 2.93 -14.65
C ILE A 184 -7.31 1.96 -15.52
N PRO A 185 -7.19 1.96 -16.86
CA PRO A 185 -7.93 0.99 -17.68
C PRO A 185 -7.37 -0.44 -17.59
N ALA A 186 -6.12 -0.63 -17.15
CA ALA A 186 -5.44 -1.91 -17.17
C ALA A 186 -5.67 -2.77 -15.91
N ILE A 187 -5.94 -2.14 -14.77
CA ILE A 187 -6.20 -2.80 -13.48
C ILE A 187 -7.71 -2.85 -13.27
N ILE A 188 -8.29 -4.05 -13.29
CA ILE A 188 -9.75 -4.24 -13.18
C ILE A 188 -10.15 -5.33 -12.19
N ASN A 189 -9.21 -6.15 -11.73
CA ASN A 189 -9.48 -7.28 -10.85
C ASN A 189 -8.38 -7.46 -9.80
N ARG A 190 -8.60 -8.41 -8.88
CA ARG A 190 -7.66 -8.70 -7.78
C ARG A 190 -6.27 -9.12 -8.25
N SER A 191 -6.17 -9.95 -9.30
CA SER A 191 -4.86 -10.36 -9.83
C SER A 191 -4.08 -9.16 -10.36
N ASP A 192 -4.76 -8.21 -10.99
CA ASP A 192 -4.14 -6.97 -11.46
C ASP A 192 -3.66 -6.09 -10.30
N ARG A 193 -4.46 -5.99 -9.23
CA ARG A 193 -4.08 -5.27 -8.01
C ARG A 193 -2.84 -5.88 -7.36
N CYS A 194 -2.80 -7.21 -7.20
CA CYS A 194 -1.62 -7.91 -6.71
C CYS A 194 -0.41 -7.73 -7.63
N SER A 195 -0.63 -7.64 -8.95
CA SER A 195 0.45 -7.35 -9.91
C SER A 195 0.94 -5.91 -9.79
N PHE A 196 0.06 -4.96 -9.48
CA PHE A 196 0.41 -3.56 -9.25
C PHE A 196 1.34 -3.39 -8.04
N GLU A 197 1.16 -4.14 -6.96
CA GLU A 197 2.08 -4.14 -5.81
C GLU A 197 3.54 -4.43 -6.25
N ARG A 198 3.69 -5.35 -7.21
CA ARG A 198 4.98 -5.71 -7.82
C ARG A 198 5.50 -4.59 -8.71
N VAL A 199 4.64 -4.02 -9.56
CA VAL A 199 4.99 -2.91 -10.46
C VAL A 199 5.43 -1.68 -9.68
N ILE A 200 4.67 -1.23 -8.67
CA ILE A 200 5.01 -0.03 -7.90
C ILE A 200 6.27 -0.27 -7.04
N GLY A 201 6.43 -1.48 -6.49
CA GLY A 201 7.66 -1.88 -5.80
C GLY A 201 8.89 -1.80 -6.71
N LEU A 202 8.78 -2.30 -7.95
CA LEU A 202 9.84 -2.18 -8.96
C LEU A 202 10.20 -0.72 -9.27
N ILE A 203 9.19 0.12 -9.48
CA ILE A 203 9.38 1.56 -9.72
C ILE A 203 10.10 2.21 -8.54
N PHE A 204 9.70 1.91 -7.30
CA PHE A 204 10.37 2.47 -6.12
C PHE A 204 11.84 2.06 -6.04
N ASN A 205 12.17 0.81 -6.35
CA ASN A 205 13.57 0.35 -6.39
C ASN A 205 14.36 0.99 -7.52
N GLU A 206 13.70 1.34 -8.62
CA GLU A 206 14.35 1.99 -9.76
C GLU A 206 14.65 3.46 -9.47
N GLU A 207 13.66 4.19 -8.96
CA GLU A 207 13.77 5.63 -8.74
C GLU A 207 14.43 6.02 -7.42
N TYR A 208 14.49 5.10 -6.44
CA TYR A 208 15.10 5.40 -5.15
C TYR A 208 16.13 4.36 -4.75
N ILE A 209 17.36 4.56 -5.23
CA ILE A 209 18.47 3.60 -5.08
C ILE A 209 18.76 3.19 -3.63
N LYS A 210 18.48 4.06 -2.64
CA LYS A 210 18.67 3.72 -1.22
C LYS A 210 17.77 2.57 -0.76
N MET A 211 16.65 2.30 -1.42
CA MET A 211 15.82 1.11 -1.15
C MET A 211 16.48 -0.21 -1.58
N ARG A 212 17.50 -0.16 -2.44
CA ARG A 212 18.31 -1.34 -2.78
C ARG A 212 19.27 -1.72 -1.65
N SER A 213 19.46 -0.85 -0.65
CA SER A 213 20.29 -1.15 0.51
C SER A 213 19.55 -2.06 1.50
N ILE A 214 20.22 -3.11 1.98
CA ILE A 214 19.72 -4.04 3.01
C ILE A 214 19.24 -3.31 4.28
N LYS A 215 19.84 -2.15 4.58
CA LYS A 215 19.53 -1.37 5.79
C LYS A 215 18.18 -0.65 5.73
N MET A 216 17.57 -0.49 4.56
CA MET A 216 16.44 0.44 4.42
C MET A 216 15.47 0.03 3.30
N VAL A 217 14.87 -1.14 3.48
CA VAL A 217 13.93 -1.70 2.50
C VAL A 217 12.49 -1.26 2.76
N SER A 218 12.08 -1.24 4.03
CA SER A 218 10.71 -0.94 4.46
C SER A 218 10.70 -0.65 5.96
N LEU A 219 9.64 -0.02 6.47
CA LEU A 219 9.51 0.35 7.88
C LEU A 219 9.41 -0.83 8.85
N PHE A 220 8.68 -1.89 8.49
CA PHE A 220 8.37 -3.02 9.37
C PHE A 220 9.01 -4.34 8.92
N GLY A 221 9.87 -4.28 7.90
CA GLY A 221 10.59 -5.45 7.38
C GLY A 221 9.75 -6.34 6.45
N ARG A 222 10.13 -7.62 6.36
CA ARG A 222 9.48 -8.60 5.49
C ARG A 222 8.08 -8.94 6.03
N ILE A 223 7.06 -8.82 5.19
CA ILE A 223 5.69 -9.17 5.55
C ILE A 223 5.53 -10.65 5.96
N HIS A 224 6.32 -11.54 5.35
CA HIS A 224 6.33 -12.97 5.68
C HIS A 224 6.80 -13.27 7.11
N ASN A 225 7.57 -12.35 7.71
CA ASN A 225 8.03 -12.45 9.09
C ASN A 225 7.05 -11.78 10.07
N PHE A 226 5.97 -11.18 9.58
CA PHE A 226 4.95 -10.59 10.43
C PHE A 226 4.27 -11.69 11.26
N PRO A 227 4.03 -11.48 12.57
CA PRO A 227 3.39 -12.48 13.41
C PRO A 227 2.04 -12.95 12.83
N HIS A 228 1.89 -14.26 12.66
CA HIS A 228 0.71 -14.87 12.02
C HIS A 228 0.41 -14.32 10.61
N ALA A 229 1.45 -14.00 9.84
CA ALA A 229 1.33 -13.56 8.45
C ALA A 229 0.34 -14.43 7.68
N PHE A 230 -0.56 -13.76 6.95
CA PHE A 230 -1.64 -14.31 6.13
C PHE A 230 -2.72 -15.12 6.87
N LYS A 231 -2.67 -15.21 8.20
CA LYS A 231 -3.63 -15.99 9.02
C LYS A 231 -4.32 -15.17 10.12
N TYR A 232 -3.70 -14.08 10.55
CA TYR A 232 -4.22 -13.17 11.58
C TYR A 232 -5.52 -12.45 11.17
N ASN A 233 -6.64 -12.83 11.76
CA ASN A 233 -7.96 -12.24 11.46
C ASN A 233 -8.42 -11.25 12.54
N TYR A 234 -9.56 -10.60 12.29
CA TYR A 234 -10.08 -9.58 13.21
C TYR A 234 -10.50 -10.12 14.58
N LYS A 235 -11.02 -11.35 14.64
CA LYS A 235 -11.38 -11.98 15.92
C LYS A 235 -10.14 -12.20 16.79
N GLN A 236 -9.05 -12.69 16.20
CA GLN A 236 -7.77 -12.85 16.88
C GLN A 236 -7.22 -11.50 17.33
N TYR A 237 -7.24 -10.49 16.46
CA TYR A 237 -6.87 -9.12 16.81
C TYR A 237 -7.64 -8.60 18.02
N LYS A 238 -8.96 -8.79 18.08
CA LYS A 238 -9.78 -8.34 19.21
C LYS A 238 -9.42 -9.05 20.51
N ALA A 239 -9.14 -10.35 20.46
CA ALA A 239 -8.72 -11.13 21.63
C ALA A 239 -7.34 -10.68 22.14
N ASP A 240 -6.37 -10.50 21.25
CA ASP A 240 -5.03 -10.04 21.63
C ASP A 240 -5.04 -8.60 22.15
N LEU A 241 -5.88 -7.75 21.56
CA LEU A 241 -6.10 -6.39 22.05
C LEU A 241 -6.62 -6.38 23.50
N SER A 242 -7.64 -7.21 23.82
CA SER A 242 -8.17 -7.29 25.19
C SER A 242 -7.16 -7.85 26.19
N ASN A 243 -6.31 -8.78 25.74
CA ASN A 243 -5.29 -9.42 26.56
C ASN A 243 -3.98 -8.63 26.62
N ARG A 244 -3.87 -7.48 25.91
CA ARG A 244 -2.63 -6.69 25.76
C ARG A 244 -1.47 -7.49 25.15
N LEU A 245 -1.78 -8.43 24.26
CA LEU A 245 -0.83 -9.33 23.59
C LEU A 245 -0.63 -8.95 22.11
N LEU A 246 -0.76 -7.67 21.76
CA LEU A 246 -0.64 -7.25 20.37
C LEU A 246 0.75 -7.55 19.81
N PRO A 247 0.85 -8.14 18.60
CA PRO A 247 2.11 -8.62 18.05
C PRO A 247 3.04 -7.50 17.55
N SER A 248 2.51 -6.31 17.30
CA SER A 248 3.24 -5.20 16.69
C SER A 248 2.56 -3.86 16.93
N MET A 249 3.32 -2.78 16.75
CA MET A 249 2.81 -1.40 16.77
C MET A 249 1.88 -1.11 15.58
N PHE A 250 2.05 -1.82 14.46
CA PHE A 250 1.16 -1.79 13.30
C PHE A 250 0.69 -3.20 13.05
N VAL A 251 -0.62 -3.40 13.16
CA VAL A 251 -1.23 -4.72 13.03
C VAL A 251 -1.98 -4.79 11.71
N LYS A 252 -1.63 -5.77 10.87
CA LYS A 252 -2.36 -6.10 9.65
C LYS A 252 -3.29 -7.28 9.95
N VAL A 253 -4.58 -7.12 9.67
CA VAL A 253 -5.51 -8.25 9.63
C VAL A 253 -5.72 -8.71 8.19
N TRP A 254 -5.84 -10.01 8.00
CA TRP A 254 -5.94 -10.66 6.70
C TRP A 254 -7.39 -10.95 6.37
N THR A 255 -7.83 -10.49 5.20
CA THR A 255 -9.26 -10.41 4.87
C THR A 255 -9.61 -11.19 3.61
N GLY A 256 -8.61 -11.78 2.93
CA GLY A 256 -8.77 -12.54 1.69
C GLY A 256 -9.24 -11.71 0.48
N ARG A 257 -9.30 -10.38 0.61
CA ARG A 257 -9.74 -9.46 -0.44
C ARG A 257 -8.65 -9.17 -1.47
#